data_AF-A2GS10-F1
#
_entry.id   AF-A2GS10-F1
#
_cell.length_a   1.000
_cell.length_b   1.000
_cell.length_c   1.000
_cell.angle_alpha   90.00
_cell.angle_beta   90.00
_cell.angle_gamma   90.00
#
_symmetry.space_group_name_H-M   'P 1'
#
loop_
_entity.id
_entity.type
_entity.pdbx_description
1 polymer ?
#
loop_
_entity_poly.entity_id
_entity_poly.type
_entity_poly.pdbx_seq_one_letter_code
_entity_poly.pdbx_strand_id
1 'polypeptide(L)'
;KHFRNKQKEIEYISKKLQSYDWKTYPHRCLLILDDFASHPLLKNREQDMCRILKKLRHFNISVVICVQTAKSLSKDVKRILTDIVLFPGLSEDDFMELMKESMAGKFDRHELWEKYKVIQDPHTSFRIHIYANKVQIVKSQ
;
A
#
# COMPACT_ATOMS: atom_id res chain seq x y z
N LYS A 1 -3.13 -35.23 0.77
CA LYS A 1 -3.97 -35.51 -0.42
C LYS A 1 -3.79 -34.37 -1.41
N HIS A 2 -3.15 -34.62 -2.54
CA HIS A 2 -2.88 -33.61 -3.56
C HIS A 2 -4.13 -33.46 -4.43
N PHE A 3 -4.89 -32.37 -4.26
CA PHE A 3 -6.13 -32.17 -4.98
C PHE A 3 -5.83 -31.65 -6.39
N ARG A 4 -5.97 -32.49 -7.41
CA ARG A 4 -5.77 -32.11 -8.84
C ARG A 4 -6.87 -31.19 -9.40
N ASN A 5 -7.88 -30.82 -8.61
CA ASN A 5 -9.07 -30.14 -9.11
C ASN A 5 -9.47 -28.99 -8.17
N LYS A 6 -9.22 -27.74 -8.61
CA LYS A 6 -9.44 -26.51 -7.82
C LYS A 6 -10.84 -26.42 -7.22
N GLN A 7 -11.84 -26.95 -7.90
CA GLN A 7 -13.23 -26.94 -7.45
C GLN A 7 -13.43 -27.78 -6.17
N LYS A 8 -12.74 -28.93 -6.09
CA LYS A 8 -12.76 -29.80 -4.90
C LYS A 8 -11.99 -29.19 -3.72
N GLU A 9 -10.95 -28.40 -3.99
CA GLU A 9 -10.26 -27.64 -2.93
C GLU A 9 -11.16 -26.55 -2.36
N ILE A 10 -11.85 -25.79 -3.21
CA ILE A 10 -12.79 -24.75 -2.79
C ILE A 10 -13.93 -25.34 -1.95
N GLU A 11 -14.50 -26.47 -2.39
CA GLU A 11 -15.53 -27.19 -1.60
C GLU A 11 -14.99 -27.67 -0.25
N TYR A 12 -13.78 -28.23 -0.24
CA TYR A 12 -13.16 -28.73 0.98
C TYR A 12 -12.89 -27.60 1.99
N ILE A 13 -12.33 -26.49 1.53
CA ILE A 13 -12.08 -25.30 2.35
C ILE A 13 -13.40 -24.73 2.87
N SER A 14 -14.42 -24.62 2.01
CA SER A 14 -15.74 -24.10 2.41
C SER A 14 -16.42 -24.95 3.48
N LYS A 15 -16.43 -26.28 3.33
CA LYS A 15 -16.95 -27.20 4.35
C LYS A 15 -16.20 -27.11 5.67
N LYS A 16 -14.87 -26.92 5.61
CA LYS A 16 -14.06 -26.72 6.81
C LYS A 16 -14.36 -25.41 7.52
N LEU A 17 -14.49 -24.31 6.79
CA LEU A 17 -14.88 -23.01 7.35
C LEU A 17 -16.26 -23.07 8.02
N GLN A 18 -17.23 -23.74 7.40
CA GLN A 18 -18.54 -23.98 8.03
C GLN A 18 -18.45 -24.85 9.29
N SER A 19 -17.63 -25.90 9.28
CA SER A 19 -17.46 -26.79 10.45
C SER A 19 -16.84 -26.11 11.67
N TYR A 20 -16.10 -25.02 11.44
CA TYR A 20 -15.48 -24.23 12.51
C TYR A 20 -16.37 -23.10 13.03
N ASP A 21 -17.65 -23.06 12.64
CA ASP A 21 -18.58 -21.94 12.94
C ASP A 21 -17.92 -20.58 12.62
N TRP A 22 -17.20 -20.53 11.50
CA TRP A 22 -16.41 -19.38 11.10
C TRP A 22 -17.36 -18.23 10.75
N LYS A 23 -17.65 -17.37 11.74
CA LYS A 23 -18.43 -16.15 11.53
C LYS A 23 -17.73 -15.34 10.45
N THR A 24 -18.40 -15.15 9.31
CA THR A 24 -18.04 -14.20 8.27
C THR A 24 -18.27 -12.77 8.77
N TYR A 25 -17.64 -12.41 9.88
CA TYR A 25 -17.27 -11.02 10.07
C TYR A 25 -16.41 -10.64 8.86
N PRO A 26 -16.53 -9.41 8.32
CA PRO A 26 -15.62 -8.97 7.29
C PRO A 26 -14.23 -8.92 7.90
N HIS A 27 -13.49 -10.02 7.75
CA HIS A 27 -12.16 -10.21 8.29
C HIS A 27 -11.34 -9.03 7.79
N ARG A 28 -10.79 -8.25 8.72
CA ARG A 28 -9.88 -7.17 8.36
C ARG A 28 -8.64 -7.85 7.79
N CYS A 29 -8.57 -7.90 6.47
CA CYS A 29 -7.47 -8.53 5.76
C CYS A 29 -6.38 -7.48 5.57
N LEU A 30 -5.13 -7.82 5.91
CA LEU A 30 -3.96 -7.01 5.58
C LEU A 30 -3.24 -7.69 4.42
N LEU A 31 -3.25 -7.04 3.26
CA LEU A 31 -2.51 -7.47 2.09
C LEU A 31 -1.18 -6.72 2.03
N ILE A 32 -0.07 -7.46 2.04
CA ILE A 32 1.27 -6.88 1.87
C ILE A 32 1.74 -7.24 0.46
N LEU A 33 2.04 -6.20 -0.33
CA LEU A 33 2.57 -6.32 -1.69
C LEU A 33 4.02 -5.85 -1.68
N ASP A 34 4.95 -6.80 -1.67
CA ASP A 34 6.39 -6.52 -1.72
C ASP A 34 6.92 -6.61 -3.15
N ASP A 35 7.69 -5.62 -3.56
CA ASP A 35 8.30 -5.46 -4.90
C ASP A 35 7.35 -5.70 -6.10
N PHE A 36 6.11 -5.22 -6.00
CA PHE A 36 5.09 -5.41 -7.04
C PHE A 36 5.15 -4.37 -8.19
N ALA A 37 6.20 -3.54 -8.20
CA ALA A 37 6.41 -2.40 -9.10
C ALA A 37 6.30 -2.73 -10.60
N SER A 38 6.74 -3.92 -11.01
CA SER A 38 6.73 -4.38 -12.39
C SER A 38 5.62 -5.40 -12.68
N HIS A 39 4.87 -5.83 -11.66
CA HIS A 39 3.91 -6.90 -11.82
C HIS A 39 2.73 -6.45 -12.71
N PRO A 40 2.33 -7.24 -13.72
CA PRO A 40 1.24 -6.88 -14.63
C PRO A 40 -0.06 -6.46 -13.94
N LEU A 41 -0.31 -7.04 -12.75
CA LEU A 41 -1.45 -6.76 -11.87
C LEU A 41 -1.57 -5.30 -11.43
N LEU A 42 -0.47 -4.55 -11.31
CA LEU A 42 -0.48 -3.12 -10.96
C LEU A 42 -0.27 -2.19 -12.15
N LYS A 43 0.35 -2.68 -13.23
CA LYS A 43 0.66 -1.88 -14.42
C LYS A 43 -0.56 -1.61 -15.29
N ASN A 44 -1.47 -2.59 -15.40
CA ASN A 44 -2.68 -2.46 -16.22
C ASN A 44 -3.88 -2.00 -15.39
N ARG A 45 -4.39 -0.80 -15.71
CA ARG A 45 -5.57 -0.18 -15.08
C ARG A 45 -6.84 -1.04 -15.09
N GLU A 46 -6.95 -1.98 -16.03
CA GLU A 46 -8.13 -2.83 -16.22
C GLU A 46 -8.08 -4.15 -15.44
N GLN A 47 -6.96 -4.50 -14.80
CA GLN A 47 -6.85 -5.76 -14.06
C GLN A 47 -7.61 -5.72 -12.73
N ASP A 48 -8.11 -6.88 -12.30
CA ASP A 48 -8.96 -7.02 -11.11
C ASP A 48 -8.28 -6.53 -9.83
N MET A 49 -6.94 -6.64 -9.74
CA MET A 49 -6.18 -6.11 -8.61
C MET A 49 -6.32 -4.59 -8.47
N CYS A 50 -6.22 -3.83 -9.58
CA CYS A 50 -6.45 -2.38 -9.56
C CYS A 50 -7.88 -2.03 -9.13
N ARG A 51 -8.88 -2.86 -9.50
CA ARG A 51 -10.28 -2.69 -9.08
C ARG A 51 -10.47 -2.95 -7.59
N ILE A 52 -9.80 -3.97 -7.04
CA ILE A 52 -9.77 -4.27 -5.60
C ILE A 52 -9.12 -3.12 -4.84
N LEU A 53 -7.96 -2.63 -5.30
CA LEU A 53 -7.26 -1.49 -4.70
C LEU A 53 -8.13 -0.21 -4.66
N LYS A 54 -9.01 0.00 -5.64
CA LYS A 54 -9.96 1.12 -5.63
C LYS A 54 -11.11 0.94 -4.63
N LYS A 55 -11.42 -0.29 -4.21
CA LYS A 55 -12.57 -0.64 -3.35
C LYS A 55 -12.16 -1.25 -2.00
N LEU A 56 -10.94 -0.98 -1.54
CA LEU A 56 -10.38 -1.56 -0.31
C LEU A 56 -11.27 -1.41 0.93
N ARG A 57 -11.86 -0.22 1.11
CA ARG A 57 -12.77 0.08 2.22
C ARG A 57 -14.08 -0.71 2.17
N HIS A 58 -14.54 -1.10 0.98
CA HIS A 58 -15.75 -1.90 0.81
C HIS A 58 -15.50 -3.37 1.22
N PHE A 59 -14.29 -3.87 0.97
CA PHE A 59 -13.93 -5.25 1.25
C PHE A 59 -13.25 -5.45 2.62
N ASN A 60 -13.14 -4.40 3.44
CA ASN A 60 -12.41 -4.41 4.70
C ASN A 60 -10.94 -4.88 4.54
N ILE A 61 -10.32 -4.55 3.40
CA ILE A 61 -8.92 -4.89 3.12
C ILE A 61 -8.07 -3.64 3.36
N SER A 62 -7.02 -3.79 4.16
CA SER A 62 -5.93 -2.83 4.27
C SER A 62 -4.77 -3.32 3.41
N VAL A 63 -4.07 -2.41 2.73
CA VAL A 63 -2.95 -2.77 1.86
C VAL A 63 -1.71 -1.99 2.25
N VAL A 64 -0.60 -2.70 2.36
CA VAL A 64 0.75 -2.12 2.45
C VAL A 64 1.48 -2.46 1.15
N ILE A 65 1.97 -1.44 0.47
CA ILE A 65 2.70 -1.60 -0.79
C ILE A 65 4.14 -1.13 -0.56
N CYS A 66 5.09 -2.05 -0.70
CA CYS A 66 6.51 -1.79 -0.60
C CYS A 66 7.10 -1.71 -2.01
N VAL A 67 7.69 -0.57 -2.37
CA VAL A 67 8.29 -0.33 -3.68
C VAL A 67 9.60 0.45 -3.54
N GLN A 68 10.54 0.21 -4.46
CA GLN A 68 11.81 0.94 -4.49
C GLN A 68 11.66 2.38 -5.01
N THR A 69 10.77 2.61 -5.98
CA THR A 69 10.54 3.94 -6.58
C THR A 69 9.05 4.26 -6.65
N ALA A 70 8.71 5.51 -6.33
CA ALA A 70 7.34 6.02 -6.44
C ALA A 70 6.81 5.98 -7.88
N LYS A 71 7.69 6.01 -8.89
CA LYS A 71 7.33 5.93 -10.32
C LYS A 71 6.63 4.64 -10.71
N SER A 72 6.88 3.57 -9.96
CA SER A 72 6.25 2.27 -10.20
C SER A 72 4.76 2.23 -9.86
N LEU A 73 4.30 3.14 -9.00
CA LEU A 73 2.90 3.21 -8.59
C LEU A 73 2.08 3.96 -9.63
N SER A 74 0.94 3.40 -10.02
CA SER A 74 0.00 4.10 -10.89
C SER A 74 -0.61 5.33 -10.18
N LYS A 75 -0.97 6.36 -10.95
CA LYS A 75 -1.59 7.59 -10.41
C LYS A 75 -2.85 7.32 -9.59
N ASP A 76 -3.60 6.30 -9.97
CA ASP A 76 -4.84 5.91 -9.28
C ASP A 76 -4.53 5.37 -7.88
N VAL A 77 -3.45 4.60 -7.72
CA VAL A 77 -2.99 4.09 -6.43
C VAL A 77 -2.46 5.23 -5.57
N LYS A 78 -1.61 6.11 -6.13
CA LYS A 78 -1.06 7.27 -5.39
C LYS A 78 -2.16 8.17 -4.80
N ARG A 79 -3.29 8.34 -5.50
CA ARG A 79 -4.44 9.16 -5.04
C ARG A 79 -5.20 8.57 -3.85
N ILE A 80 -5.19 7.25 -3.68
CA ILE A 80 -5.96 6.59 -2.60
C ILE A 80 -5.13 6.33 -1.34
N LEU A 81 -3.81 6.57 -1.39
CA LEU A 81 -2.93 6.39 -0.25
C LEU A 81 -3.40 7.24 0.93
N THR A 82 -3.47 6.61 2.11
CA THR A 82 -3.80 7.26 3.38
C THR A 82 -2.56 7.66 4.15
N ASP A 83 -1.50 6.88 4.00
CA ASP A 83 -0.25 6.96 4.73
C ASP A 83 0.90 6.70 3.76
N ILE A 84 1.98 7.47 3.89
CA ILE A 84 3.20 7.32 3.10
C ILE A 84 4.35 7.16 4.08
N VAL A 85 5.15 6.12 3.90
CA VAL A 85 6.37 5.88 4.68
C VAL A 85 7.54 5.92 3.72
N LEU A 86 8.46 6.87 3.92
CA LEU A 86 9.64 7.06 3.10
C LEU A 86 10.89 6.75 3.92
N PHE A 87 11.81 6.02 3.32
CA PHE A 87 13.18 5.84 3.81
C PHE A 87 14.11 6.78 3.03
N PRO A 88 15.31 7.12 3.53
CA PRO A 88 16.23 7.98 2.79
C PRO A 88 16.66 7.37 1.46
N GLY A 89 17.00 8.23 0.49
CA GLY A 89 17.47 7.83 -0.84
C GLY A 89 16.55 8.17 -2.01
N LEU A 90 15.40 8.82 -1.76
CA LEU A 90 14.52 9.32 -2.83
C LEU A 90 15.07 10.65 -3.38
N SER A 91 15.03 10.82 -4.71
CA SER A 91 15.39 12.09 -5.35
C SER A 91 14.32 13.16 -5.11
N GLU A 92 14.70 14.44 -5.24
CA GLU A 92 13.78 15.58 -5.11
C GLU A 92 12.62 15.49 -6.11
N ASP A 93 12.93 15.16 -7.37
CA ASP A 93 11.93 15.03 -8.43
C ASP A 93 10.90 13.94 -8.12
N ASP A 94 11.36 12.77 -7.67
CA ASP A 94 10.48 11.64 -7.33
C ASP A 94 9.62 11.97 -6.11
N PHE A 95 10.19 12.67 -5.12
CA PHE A 95 9.46 13.16 -3.95
C PHE A 95 8.37 14.15 -4.35
N MET A 96 8.72 15.16 -5.16
CA MET A 96 7.79 16.18 -5.61
C MET A 96 6.65 15.60 -6.46
N GLU A 97 6.96 14.62 -7.32
CA GLU A 97 5.95 13.89 -8.09
C GLU A 97 5.01 13.10 -7.19
N LEU A 98 5.54 12.34 -6.22
CA LEU A 98 4.74 11.58 -5.26
C LEU A 98 3.79 12.49 -4.47
N MET A 99 4.29 13.63 -4.00
CA MET A 99 3.50 14.60 -3.24
C MET A 99 2.44 15.27 -4.11
N LYS A 100 2.73 15.54 -5.38
CA LYS A 100 1.79 16.13 -6.35
C LYS A 100 0.67 15.17 -6.73
N GLU A 101 0.97 13.88 -6.90
CA GLU A 101 0.01 12.88 -7.36
C GLU A 101 -0.80 12.24 -6.25
N SER A 102 -0.34 12.35 -5.00
CA SER A 102 -1.07 11.89 -3.81
C SER A 102 -1.91 13.00 -3.17
N MET A 103 -2.80 12.61 -2.26
CA MET A 103 -3.57 13.56 -1.44
C MET A 103 -2.69 14.32 -0.42
N ALA A 104 -1.39 14.03 -0.38
CA ALA A 104 -0.42 14.77 0.42
C ALA A 104 -0.08 16.15 -0.18
N GLY A 105 -0.54 16.47 -1.40
CA GLY A 105 -0.38 17.80 -2.00
C GLY A 105 -1.04 18.95 -1.23
N LYS A 106 -1.83 18.67 -0.20
CA LYS A 106 -2.36 19.67 0.74
C LYS A 106 -1.32 20.24 1.72
N PHE A 107 -0.19 19.56 1.89
CA PHE A 107 0.93 20.04 2.70
C PHE A 107 1.88 20.87 1.83
N ASP A 108 2.67 21.73 2.46
CA ASP A 108 3.76 22.42 1.76
C ASP A 108 4.83 21.41 1.35
N ARG A 109 4.97 21.21 0.03
CA ARG A 109 5.87 20.22 -0.54
C ARG A 109 7.34 20.59 -0.35
N HIS A 110 7.66 21.88 -0.36
CA HIS A 110 9.02 22.37 -0.15
C HIS A 110 9.41 22.20 1.31
N GLU A 111 8.53 22.56 2.24
CA GLU A 111 8.78 22.36 3.68
C GLU A 111 9.00 20.88 4.02
N LEU A 112 8.21 19.99 3.41
CA LEU A 112 8.37 18.54 3.62
C LEU A 112 9.66 18.01 3.02
N TRP A 113 10.07 18.51 1.86
CA TRP A 113 11.35 18.15 1.25
C TRP A 113 12.53 18.58 2.13
N GLU A 114 12.50 19.81 2.66
CA GLU A 114 13.53 20.32 3.56
C GLU A 114 13.68 19.44 4.82
N LYS A 115 12.56 18.93 5.35
CA LYS A 115 12.56 17.98 6.48
C LYS A 115 13.02 16.57 6.10
N TYR A 116 12.75 16.13 4.87
CA TYR A 116 13.12 14.80 4.40
C TYR A 116 14.60 14.71 4.00
N LYS A 117 15.13 15.69 3.27
CA LYS A 117 16.49 15.65 2.69
C LYS A 117 17.61 15.56 3.73
N VAL A 118 17.35 15.97 4.97
CA VAL A 118 18.31 15.92 6.08
C VAL A 118 18.41 14.54 6.72
N ILE A 119 17.53 13.59 6.37
CA ILE A 119 17.54 12.23 6.89
C ILE A 119 18.63 11.43 6.17
N GLN A 120 19.64 10.98 6.92
CA GLN A 120 20.74 10.17 6.39
C GLN A 120 20.72 8.72 6.89
N ASP A 121 20.12 8.47 8.06
CA ASP A 121 20.07 7.13 8.65
C ASP A 121 19.09 6.23 7.88
N PRO A 122 19.56 5.11 7.27
CA PRO A 122 18.72 4.18 6.52
C PRO A 122 17.54 3.62 7.29
N HIS A 123 17.63 3.54 8.62
CA HIS A 123 16.58 2.99 9.47
C HIS A 123 15.59 4.05 9.97
N THR A 124 15.86 5.33 9.71
CA THR A 124 14.94 6.42 10.01
C THR A 124 13.86 6.50 8.92
N SER A 125 12.60 6.53 9.35
CA SER A 125 11.44 6.62 8.46
C SER A 125 10.74 7.97 8.56
N PHE A 126 10.46 8.58 7.41
CA PHE A 126 9.65 9.78 7.26
C PHE A 126 8.22 9.38 6.94
N ARG A 127 7.30 9.60 7.88
CA ARG A 127 5.91 9.14 7.81
C ARG A 127 4.97 10.31 7.61
N ILE A 128 4.18 10.27 6.56
CA ILE A 128 3.15 11.26 6.25
C ILE A 128 1.79 10.58 6.45
N HIS A 129 1.08 10.97 7.49
CA HIS A 129 -0.28 10.53 7.77
C HIS A 129 -1.26 11.56 7.21
N ILE A 130 -1.77 11.30 6.01
CA ILE A 130 -2.55 12.29 5.25
C ILE A 130 -3.81 12.64 6.02
N TYR A 131 -4.63 11.65 6.42
CA TYR A 131 -5.90 11.94 7.11
C TYR A 131 -5.73 12.52 8.51
N ALA A 132 -4.63 12.21 9.19
CA ALA A 132 -4.33 12.75 10.51
C ALA A 132 -3.65 14.14 10.47
N ASN A 133 -3.41 14.70 9.27
CA ASN A 133 -2.67 15.95 9.07
C ASN A 133 -1.31 15.96 9.82
N LYS A 134 -0.64 14.81 9.88
CA LYS A 134 0.52 14.62 10.75
C LYS A 134 1.71 14.10 9.97
N VAL A 135 2.88 14.69 10.20
CA VAL A 135 4.15 14.22 9.66
C VAL A 135 5.07 13.89 10.81
N GLN A 136 5.70 12.71 10.77
CA GLN A 136 6.54 12.20 11.84
C GLN A 136 7.84 11.64 11.27
N ILE A 137 8.95 11.97 11.93
CA ILE A 137 10.25 11.34 11.70
C ILE A 137 10.44 10.32 12.82
N VAL A 138 10.48 9.05 12.47
CA VAL A 138 10.68 7.95 13.42
C VAL A 138 12.08 7.41 13.21
N LYS A 139 12.98 7.72 14.15
CA LYS A 139 14.34 7.19 14.20
C LYS A 139 14.31 5.74 14.68
N SER A 140 15.18 4.89 14.14
CA SER A 140 15.42 3.59 14.75
C SER A 140 16.10 3.79 16.10
N GLN A 141 15.65 3.04 17.10
CA GLN A 141 16.37 2.89 18.36
C GLN A 141 17.56 1.96 18.17
#